data_AF-A0A957J8C5-F1
#
_entry.id   AF-A0A957J8C5-F1
#
_cell.length_a   1.000
_cell.length_b   1.000
_cell.length_c   1.000
_cell.angle_alpha   90.00
_cell.angle_beta   90.00
_cell.angle_gamma   90.00
#
_symmetry.space_group_name_H-M   'P 1'
#
loop_
_entity.id
_entity.type
_entity.pdbx_description
1 polymer ?
#
loop_
_entity_poly.entity_id
_entity_poly.type
_entity_poly.pdbx_seq_one_letter_code
_entity_poly.pdbx_strand_id
1 'polypeptide(L)'
;MPGIVLIGAQWGDEGKGRITDLLAGQSDAVARFSGGDNAGHTVAVQNETFKLHLIPSGIVHAGKLCIIGNGVVLNPAVFLREIDALAERGVDVSPARLKISERAHLITPAHIALDKAHEAQRGADAIGTTQRGIGPAYTDKVSREGLRAHLLADTAALDIALTEHIERHNQTLVAAGQDPVDLSETLEQFHGYATRLAPYLDETAVLLDNALRQGQNVLAEGAQGTLLDVDHGTYPFVTSSSPTAGGAMTGLGLGPRTVGRVIGVAKAFTSRVGSGPFVTELDGDTAVRLRGTGANPWDEYGTTTGRPRRVGWLDLVILRHAVRVNSLSEIALTKLDILSGLEEIPVCVAYE
;
A
#
# COMPACT_ATOMS: atom_id res chain seq x y z
N MET A 1 6.47 2.91 24.99
CA MET A 1 5.23 3.35 24.32
C MET A 1 5.14 2.56 23.02
N PRO A 2 4.09 1.73 22.84
CA PRO A 2 4.21 0.55 22.00
C PRO A 2 3.73 0.71 20.54
N GLY A 3 3.38 1.93 20.11
CA GLY A 3 3.07 2.23 18.71
C GLY A 3 4.35 2.42 17.88
N ILE A 4 4.53 1.58 16.87
CA ILE A 4 5.63 1.65 15.91
C ILE A 4 5.04 1.93 14.54
N VAL A 5 5.55 2.95 13.85
CA VAL A 5 5.16 3.27 12.47
C VAL A 5 6.33 2.98 11.55
N LEU A 6 6.15 2.11 10.57
CA LEU A 6 7.15 1.78 9.56
C LEU A 6 6.74 2.34 8.20
N ILE A 7 7.54 3.23 7.62
CA ILE A 7 7.25 3.87 6.33
C ILE A 7 8.42 3.80 5.36
N GLY A 8 8.16 4.03 4.08
CA GLY A 8 9.22 4.17 3.07
C GLY A 8 9.72 5.61 3.04
N ALA A 9 11.02 5.82 3.08
CA ALA A 9 11.62 7.16 3.09
C ALA A 9 11.88 7.71 1.68
N GLN A 10 11.59 6.95 0.62
CA GLN A 10 11.86 7.29 -0.79
C GLN A 10 10.57 7.14 -1.63
N TRP A 11 10.65 6.62 -2.86
CA TRP A 11 9.52 6.40 -3.79
C TRP A 11 8.92 4.99 -3.72
N GLY A 12 9.00 4.31 -2.57
CA GLY A 12 8.59 2.92 -2.46
C GLY A 12 9.71 1.94 -2.83
N ASP A 13 9.45 0.64 -2.64
CA ASP A 13 10.42 -0.44 -2.85
C ASP A 13 11.73 -0.36 -2.03
N GLU A 14 11.72 0.30 -0.87
CA GLU A 14 12.91 0.42 -0.01
C GLU A 14 13.25 -0.88 0.73
N GLY A 15 12.59 -2.00 0.42
CA GLY A 15 12.74 -3.27 1.15
C GLY A 15 11.97 -3.30 2.47
N LYS A 16 10.91 -2.50 2.61
CA LYS A 16 10.05 -2.45 3.81
C LYS A 16 9.64 -3.83 4.30
N GLY A 17 9.22 -4.73 3.40
CA GLY A 17 8.71 -6.05 3.76
C GLY A 17 9.64 -6.84 4.70
N ARG A 18 10.97 -6.77 4.51
CA ARG A 18 11.93 -7.46 5.39
C ARG A 18 11.99 -6.83 6.80
N ILE A 19 11.88 -5.51 6.88
CA ILE A 19 11.85 -4.81 8.16
C ILE A 19 10.49 -5.00 8.84
N THR A 20 9.40 -4.97 8.07
CA THR A 20 8.05 -5.27 8.54
C THR A 20 8.00 -6.68 9.14
N ASP A 21 8.55 -7.68 8.46
CA ASP A 21 8.57 -9.06 8.93
C ASP A 21 9.25 -9.20 10.29
N LEU A 22 10.46 -8.62 10.43
CA LEU A 22 11.20 -8.62 11.68
C LEU A 22 10.41 -7.96 12.82
N LEU A 23 9.79 -6.81 12.56
CA LEU A 23 9.02 -6.07 13.56
C LEU A 23 7.67 -6.74 13.86
N ALA A 24 7.06 -7.39 12.87
CA ALA A 24 5.80 -8.12 13.01
C ALA A 24 5.96 -9.30 13.96
N GLY A 25 7.09 -10.02 13.90
CA GLY A 25 7.42 -11.08 14.86
C GLY A 25 7.45 -10.59 16.32
N GLN A 26 7.80 -9.32 16.54
CA GLN A 26 7.92 -8.66 17.85
C GLN A 26 6.66 -7.87 18.27
N SER A 27 5.66 -7.78 17.39
CA SER A 27 4.43 -7.02 17.62
C SER A 27 3.29 -7.95 18.02
N ASP A 28 2.27 -7.42 18.70
CA ASP A 28 1.03 -8.14 19.02
C ASP A 28 -0.03 -7.91 17.93
N ALA A 29 -0.05 -6.70 17.35
CA ALA A 29 -0.89 -6.34 16.23
C ALA A 29 -0.10 -5.68 15.09
N VAL A 30 -0.48 -5.96 13.84
CA VAL A 30 0.07 -5.36 12.62
C VAL A 30 -1.07 -4.81 11.78
N ALA A 31 -1.01 -3.51 11.46
CA ALA A 31 -2.11 -2.80 10.82
C ALA A 31 -1.66 -2.03 9.58
N ARG A 32 -2.31 -2.30 8.45
CA ARG A 32 -2.16 -1.52 7.21
C ARG A 32 -3.06 -0.29 7.27
N PHE A 33 -2.52 0.88 6.96
CA PHE A 33 -3.22 2.15 7.19
C PHE A 33 -3.55 2.97 5.93
N SER A 34 -2.95 2.66 4.79
CA SER A 34 -3.20 3.39 3.54
C SER A 34 -2.91 2.55 2.30
N GLY A 35 -3.26 3.11 1.15
CA GLY A 35 -3.16 2.46 -0.15
C GLY A 35 -4.24 1.40 -0.33
N GLY A 36 -3.95 0.41 -1.17
CA GLY A 36 -4.77 -0.77 -1.40
C GLY A 36 -3.89 -1.91 -1.85
N ASP A 37 -4.35 -2.66 -2.85
CA ASP A 37 -3.58 -3.73 -3.48
C ASP A 37 -2.55 -3.23 -4.51
N ASN A 38 -2.42 -1.91 -4.67
CA ASN A 38 -1.30 -1.29 -5.39
C ASN A 38 0.03 -1.36 -4.64
N ALA A 39 -0.01 -1.76 -3.37
CA ALA A 39 1.15 -2.12 -2.61
C ALA A 39 1.44 -3.61 -2.79
N GLY A 40 2.71 -3.98 -2.71
CA GLY A 40 3.10 -5.38 -2.60
C GLY A 40 4.35 -5.48 -1.75
N HIS A 41 4.41 -6.49 -0.91
CA HIS A 41 5.63 -6.84 -0.19
C HIS A 41 5.82 -8.35 -0.23
N THR A 42 7.08 -8.75 -0.24
CA THR A 42 7.46 -10.15 -0.17
C THR A 42 8.00 -10.42 1.22
N VAL A 43 7.39 -11.38 1.90
CA VAL A 43 7.83 -11.87 3.21
C VAL A 43 8.46 -13.24 3.01
N ALA A 44 9.60 -13.49 3.64
CA ALA A 44 10.24 -14.79 3.66
C ALA A 44 10.28 -15.29 5.11
N VAL A 45 9.48 -16.30 5.42
CA VAL A 45 9.46 -16.94 6.74
C VAL A 45 9.99 -18.36 6.57
N GLN A 46 11.07 -18.69 7.29
CA GLN A 46 11.77 -19.96 7.15
C GLN A 46 12.18 -20.22 5.69
N ASN A 47 11.63 -21.26 5.05
CA ASN A 47 11.91 -21.63 3.66
C ASN A 47 10.78 -21.24 2.70
N GLU A 48 9.80 -20.48 3.18
CA GLU A 48 8.62 -20.11 2.40
C GLU A 48 8.59 -18.62 2.08
N THR A 49 8.18 -18.31 0.84
CA THR A 49 8.02 -16.93 0.37
C THR A 49 6.54 -16.62 0.17
N PHE A 50 6.07 -15.51 0.74
CA PHE A 50 4.70 -15.03 0.64
C PHE A 50 4.70 -13.68 -0.09
N LYS A 51 3.87 -13.55 -1.12
CA LYS A 51 3.64 -12.28 -1.83
C LYS A 51 2.28 -11.76 -1.39
N LEU A 52 2.29 -10.68 -0.59
CA LEU A 52 1.08 -10.07 -0.04
C LEU A 52 0.86 -8.71 -0.70
N HIS A 53 -0.40 -8.28 -0.84
CA HIS A 53 -0.74 -6.95 -1.35
C HIS A 53 -1.57 -6.16 -0.35
N LEU A 54 -2.68 -6.73 0.12
CA LEU A 54 -3.56 -6.10 1.11
C LEU A 54 -3.28 -6.60 2.53
N ILE A 55 -3.16 -7.92 2.71
CA ILE A 55 -3.06 -8.51 4.04
C ILE A 55 -1.74 -8.07 4.70
N PRO A 56 -1.76 -7.62 5.98
CA PRO A 56 -0.54 -7.19 6.67
C PRO A 56 0.50 -8.32 6.79
N SER A 57 1.79 -7.98 6.78
CA SER A 57 2.88 -8.97 6.89
C SER A 57 2.81 -9.81 8.17
N GLY A 58 2.12 -9.35 9.21
CA GLY A 58 1.96 -10.10 10.46
C GLY A 58 1.20 -11.42 10.31
N ILE A 59 0.47 -11.63 9.21
CA ILE A 59 -0.42 -12.80 9.09
C ILE A 59 0.34 -14.13 9.06
N VAL A 60 1.57 -14.13 8.58
CA VAL A 60 2.46 -15.31 8.53
C VAL A 60 3.06 -15.66 9.90
N HIS A 61 2.93 -14.77 10.89
CA HIS A 61 3.37 -15.01 12.26
C HIS A 61 2.20 -15.46 13.12
N ALA A 62 2.32 -16.62 13.76
CA ALA A 62 1.25 -17.16 14.60
C ALA A 62 0.86 -16.21 15.75
N GLY A 63 -0.44 -16.15 16.07
CA GLY A 63 -0.96 -15.41 17.22
C GLY A 63 -0.98 -13.89 17.07
N LYS A 64 -0.63 -13.34 15.90
CA LYS A 64 -0.66 -11.89 15.65
C LYS A 64 -2.01 -11.45 15.11
N LEU A 65 -2.51 -10.33 15.62
CA LEU A 65 -3.71 -9.65 15.10
C LEU A 65 -3.30 -8.82 13.87
N CYS A 66 -4.01 -9.01 12.76
CA CYS A 66 -3.77 -8.33 11.49
C CYS A 66 -4.98 -7.49 11.13
N ILE A 67 -4.76 -6.21 10.84
CA ILE A 67 -5.83 -5.23 10.64
C ILE A 67 -5.67 -4.51 9.30
N ILE A 68 -6.77 -4.45 8.54
CA ILE A 68 -6.96 -3.49 7.46
C ILE A 68 -7.65 -2.26 8.02
N GLY A 69 -6.93 -1.14 8.10
CA GLY A 69 -7.42 0.11 8.66
C GLY A 69 -8.41 0.86 7.75
N ASN A 70 -9.10 1.85 8.32
CA ASN A 70 -10.07 2.69 7.61
C ASN A 70 -9.45 3.59 6.52
N GLY A 71 -8.13 3.76 6.52
CA GLY A 71 -7.42 4.52 5.50
C GLY A 71 -7.16 3.73 4.21
N VAL A 72 -7.36 2.40 4.22
CA VAL A 72 -7.17 1.51 3.05
C VAL A 72 -8.40 1.56 2.12
N VAL A 73 -8.14 1.50 0.82
CA VAL A 73 -9.14 1.16 -0.21
C VAL A 73 -9.03 -0.34 -0.52
N LEU A 74 -10.02 -1.10 -0.05
CA LEU A 74 -10.05 -2.56 -0.10
C LEU A 74 -10.64 -3.05 -1.42
N ASN A 75 -9.87 -3.83 -2.17
CA ASN A 75 -10.39 -4.60 -3.30
C ASN A 75 -10.86 -5.99 -2.80
N PRO A 76 -12.17 -6.27 -2.72
CA PRO A 76 -12.67 -7.51 -2.16
C PRO A 76 -12.20 -8.76 -2.90
N ALA A 77 -12.14 -8.68 -4.24
CA ALA A 77 -11.72 -9.79 -5.09
C ALA A 77 -10.25 -10.18 -4.83
N VAL A 78 -9.38 -9.18 -4.70
CA VAL A 78 -7.95 -9.41 -4.44
C VAL A 78 -7.75 -9.90 -3.01
N PHE A 79 -8.46 -9.32 -2.05
CA PHE A 79 -8.37 -9.72 -0.64
C PHE A 79 -8.78 -11.18 -0.43
N LEU A 80 -9.89 -11.62 -1.03
CA LEU A 80 -10.34 -13.01 -0.95
C LEU A 80 -9.36 -13.99 -1.61
N ARG A 81 -8.78 -13.62 -2.76
CA ARG A 81 -7.72 -14.44 -3.38
C ARG A 81 -6.49 -14.57 -2.49
N GLU A 82 -6.10 -13.51 -1.78
CA GLU A 82 -5.00 -13.59 -0.80
C GLU A 82 -5.36 -14.47 0.39
N ILE A 83 -6.59 -14.39 0.91
CA ILE A 83 -7.10 -15.28 1.97
C ILE A 83 -7.00 -16.74 1.52
N ASP A 84 -7.51 -17.05 0.33
CA ASP A 84 -7.54 -18.42 -0.20
C ASP A 84 -6.13 -18.97 -0.39
N ALA A 85 -5.23 -18.19 -1.02
CA ALA A 85 -3.85 -18.60 -1.25
C ALA A 85 -3.05 -18.79 0.06
N LEU A 86 -3.37 -18.04 1.11
CA LEU A 86 -2.76 -18.21 2.43
C LEU A 86 -3.33 -19.43 3.17
N ALA A 87 -4.64 -19.63 3.11
CA ALA A 87 -5.31 -20.78 3.73
C ALA A 87 -4.86 -22.12 3.12
N GLU A 88 -4.68 -22.18 1.80
CA GLU A 88 -4.12 -23.34 1.09
C GLU A 88 -2.72 -23.72 1.58
N ARG A 89 -1.97 -22.75 2.11
CA ARG A 89 -0.63 -22.94 2.69
C ARG A 89 -0.65 -23.13 4.20
N GLY A 90 -1.82 -23.31 4.80
CA GLY A 90 -1.98 -23.55 6.23
C GLY A 90 -1.82 -22.32 7.12
N VAL A 91 -1.82 -21.11 6.55
CA VAL A 91 -1.80 -19.87 7.34
C VAL A 91 -3.20 -19.60 7.89
N ASP A 92 -3.30 -19.42 9.21
CA ASP A 92 -4.55 -19.02 9.86
C ASP A 92 -4.91 -17.58 9.50
N VAL A 93 -5.84 -17.46 8.57
CA VAL A 93 -6.46 -16.22 8.08
C VAL A 93 -7.87 -16.06 8.61
N SER A 94 -8.21 -16.67 9.76
CA SER A 94 -9.57 -16.60 10.30
C SER A 94 -9.93 -15.18 10.77
N PRO A 95 -11.24 -14.85 10.87
CA PRO A 95 -11.70 -13.59 11.43
C PRO A 95 -11.28 -13.32 12.88
N ALA A 96 -10.76 -14.32 13.59
CA ALA A 96 -10.18 -14.13 14.92
C ALA A 96 -8.85 -13.37 14.87
N ARG A 97 -8.08 -13.52 13.79
CA ARG A 97 -6.77 -12.90 13.59
C ARG A 97 -6.76 -11.83 12.52
N LEU A 98 -7.64 -11.89 11.52
CA LEU A 98 -7.70 -10.92 10.44
C LEU A 98 -8.97 -10.08 10.59
N LYS A 99 -8.81 -8.76 10.63
CA LYS A 99 -9.90 -7.80 10.82
C LYS A 99 -9.89 -6.74 9.73
N ILE A 100 -11.08 -6.33 9.30
CA ILE A 100 -11.29 -5.28 8.31
C ILE A 100 -12.07 -4.16 8.97
N SER A 101 -11.58 -2.93 8.84
CA SER A 101 -12.33 -1.76 9.30
C SER A 101 -13.63 -1.64 8.51
N GLU A 102 -14.75 -1.56 9.22
CA GLU A 102 -16.05 -1.23 8.65
C GLU A 102 -16.05 0.10 7.87
N ARG A 103 -15.08 0.98 8.16
CA ARG A 103 -14.91 2.29 7.53
C ARG A 103 -13.94 2.30 6.34
N ALA A 104 -13.28 1.18 6.03
CA ALA A 104 -12.46 1.06 4.82
C ALA A 104 -13.34 1.23 3.58
N HIS A 105 -12.82 1.88 2.54
CA HIS A 105 -13.57 2.07 1.29
C HIS A 105 -13.41 0.85 0.39
N LEU A 106 -14.40 0.56 -0.45
CA LEU A 106 -14.39 -0.58 -1.36
C LEU A 106 -14.00 -0.15 -2.78
N ILE A 107 -13.11 -0.92 -3.40
CA ILE A 107 -12.80 -0.82 -4.83
C ILE A 107 -13.83 -1.65 -5.59
N THR A 108 -14.38 -1.10 -6.67
CA THR A 108 -15.37 -1.75 -7.54
C THR A 108 -14.80 -1.89 -8.96
N PRO A 109 -15.41 -2.72 -9.83
CA PRO A 109 -15.01 -2.80 -11.23
C PRO A 109 -15.04 -1.45 -11.97
N ALA A 110 -16.00 -0.57 -11.61
CA ALA A 110 -16.07 0.79 -12.16
C ALA A 110 -14.84 1.64 -11.80
N HIS A 111 -14.34 1.55 -10.56
CA HIS A 111 -13.09 2.22 -10.19
C HIS A 111 -11.90 1.75 -11.04
N ILE A 112 -11.81 0.45 -11.30
CA ILE A 112 -10.73 -0.14 -12.12
C ILE A 112 -10.85 0.34 -13.57
N ALA A 113 -12.06 0.36 -14.13
CA ALA A 113 -12.32 0.84 -15.48
C ALA A 113 -11.96 2.33 -15.63
N LEU A 114 -12.34 3.17 -14.68
CA LEU A 114 -12.02 4.60 -14.67
C LEU A 114 -10.52 4.87 -14.55
N ASP A 115 -9.80 4.13 -13.72
CA ASP A 115 -8.35 4.28 -13.57
C ASP A 115 -7.65 4.00 -14.91
N LYS A 116 -8.04 2.92 -15.59
CA LYS A 116 -7.54 2.58 -16.94
C LYS A 116 -7.89 3.65 -17.97
N ALA A 117 -9.14 4.12 -17.97
CA ALA A 117 -9.62 5.13 -18.91
C ALA A 117 -8.86 6.46 -18.75
N HIS A 118 -8.69 6.94 -17.51
CA HIS A 118 -7.96 8.17 -17.22
C HIS A 118 -6.49 8.07 -17.61
N GLU A 119 -5.83 6.94 -17.35
CA GLU A 119 -4.44 6.75 -17.78
C GLU A 119 -4.31 6.71 -19.31
N ALA A 120 -5.23 6.06 -20.01
CA ALA A 120 -5.24 6.03 -21.47
C ALA A 120 -5.45 7.43 -22.07
N GLN A 121 -6.36 8.22 -21.50
CA GLN A 121 -6.64 9.58 -21.95
C GLN A 121 -5.46 10.54 -21.75
N ARG A 122 -4.64 10.35 -20.70
CA ARG A 122 -3.45 11.17 -20.45
C ARG A 122 -2.32 10.93 -21.46
N GLY A 123 -2.29 9.78 -22.13
CA GLY A 123 -1.29 9.48 -23.15
C GLY A 123 0.14 9.63 -22.64
N ALA A 124 0.89 10.58 -23.20
CA ALA A 124 2.28 10.84 -22.81
C ALA A 124 2.44 11.37 -21.39
N ASP A 125 1.40 12.01 -20.83
CA ASP A 125 1.38 12.56 -19.48
C ASP A 125 0.81 11.56 -18.45
N ALA A 126 0.73 10.27 -18.82
CA ALA A 126 0.28 9.23 -17.91
C ALA A 126 1.14 9.18 -16.63
N ILE A 127 0.46 9.03 -15.49
CA ILE A 127 1.13 9.00 -14.18
C ILE A 127 1.91 7.68 -14.05
N GLY A 128 1.42 6.61 -14.68
CA GLY A 128 1.89 5.24 -14.49
C GLY A 128 1.23 4.60 -13.28
N THR A 129 -0.09 4.75 -13.14
CA THR A 129 -0.84 4.12 -12.04
C THR A 129 -0.76 2.60 -12.13
N THR A 130 -1.09 1.92 -11.03
CA THR A 130 -1.19 0.45 -11.05
C THR A 130 -2.43 -0.06 -11.78
N GLN A 131 -3.33 0.82 -12.24
CA GLN A 131 -4.58 0.48 -12.91
C GLN A 131 -5.48 -0.46 -12.08
N ARG A 132 -5.53 -0.19 -10.77
CA ARG A 132 -6.26 -1.01 -9.78
C ARG A 132 -7.44 -0.27 -9.16
N GLY A 133 -7.76 0.93 -9.62
CA GLY A 133 -8.88 1.71 -9.11
C GLY A 133 -8.58 2.49 -7.83
N ILE A 134 -7.31 2.63 -7.45
CA ILE A 134 -6.90 3.32 -6.21
C ILE A 134 -7.31 4.78 -6.23
N GLY A 135 -6.92 5.50 -7.29
CA GLY A 135 -7.23 6.92 -7.44
C GLY A 135 -8.73 7.21 -7.48
N PRO A 136 -9.50 6.53 -8.35
CA PRO A 136 -10.96 6.66 -8.35
C PRO A 136 -11.61 6.35 -7.00
N ALA A 137 -11.20 5.28 -6.29
CA ALA A 137 -11.76 4.96 -4.98
C ALA A 137 -11.46 6.04 -3.91
N TYR A 138 -10.25 6.62 -3.91
CA TYR A 138 -9.93 7.75 -3.03
C TYR A 138 -10.67 9.03 -3.44
N THR A 139 -10.94 9.22 -4.74
CA THR A 139 -11.74 10.34 -5.26
C THR A 139 -13.17 10.27 -4.74
N ASP A 140 -13.78 9.09 -4.80
CA ASP A 140 -15.12 8.85 -4.26
C ASP A 140 -15.16 9.02 -2.74
N LYS A 141 -14.11 8.60 -2.02
CA LYS A 141 -13.96 8.84 -0.58
C LYS A 141 -14.02 10.33 -0.24
N VAL A 142 -13.21 11.16 -0.91
CA VAL A 142 -13.15 12.60 -0.60
C VAL A 142 -14.39 13.35 -1.11
N SER A 143 -15.03 12.85 -2.18
CA SER A 143 -16.29 13.38 -2.69
C SER A 143 -17.50 12.99 -1.82
N ARG A 144 -17.32 12.01 -0.92
CA ARG A 144 -18.34 11.42 -0.03
C ARG A 144 -19.38 10.58 -0.79
N GLU A 145 -18.95 9.98 -1.89
CA GLU A 145 -19.76 9.14 -2.77
C GLU A 145 -19.31 7.67 -2.75
N GLY A 146 -18.25 7.35 -2.00
CA GLY A 146 -17.65 6.02 -1.97
C GLY A 146 -18.39 5.01 -1.10
N LEU A 147 -18.35 3.76 -1.55
CA LEU A 147 -18.83 2.60 -0.81
C LEU A 147 -17.84 2.21 0.30
N ARG A 148 -18.35 1.84 1.48
CA ARG A 148 -17.53 1.42 2.62
C ARG A 148 -17.87 0.00 3.08
N ALA A 149 -16.91 -0.66 3.72
CA ALA A 149 -16.98 -2.07 4.07
C ALA A 149 -18.16 -2.47 4.98
N HIS A 150 -18.68 -1.56 5.81
CA HIS A 150 -19.90 -1.82 6.60
C HIS A 150 -21.10 -2.27 5.76
N LEU A 151 -21.19 -1.86 4.49
CA LEU A 151 -22.25 -2.30 3.57
C LEU A 151 -22.22 -3.81 3.33
N LEU A 152 -21.06 -4.46 3.47
CA LEU A 152 -20.95 -5.93 3.33
C LEU A 152 -21.72 -6.69 4.41
N ALA A 153 -22.13 -6.03 5.51
CA ALA A 153 -22.97 -6.62 6.54
C ALA A 153 -24.48 -6.50 6.27
N ASP A 154 -24.90 -5.66 5.31
CA ASP A 154 -26.30 -5.41 4.97
C ASP A 154 -26.47 -5.43 3.45
N THR A 155 -26.85 -6.60 2.92
CA THR A 155 -27.02 -6.82 1.48
C THR A 155 -28.06 -5.88 0.86
N ALA A 156 -29.12 -5.51 1.58
CA ALA A 156 -30.15 -4.62 1.04
C ALA A 156 -29.60 -3.19 0.87
N ALA A 157 -28.86 -2.70 1.86
CA ALA A 157 -28.18 -1.41 1.75
C ALA A 157 -27.05 -1.45 0.69
N LEU A 158 -26.34 -2.57 0.58
CA LEU A 158 -25.30 -2.78 -0.43
C LEU A 158 -25.88 -2.70 -1.85
N ASP A 159 -27.01 -3.33 -2.13
CA ASP A 159 -27.62 -3.34 -3.46
C ASP A 159 -28.00 -1.95 -3.94
N ILE A 160 -28.63 -1.17 -3.06
CA ILE A 160 -29.02 0.21 -3.35
C ILE A 160 -27.77 1.05 -3.64
N ALA A 161 -26.80 1.04 -2.72
CA ALA A 161 -25.61 1.87 -2.84
C ALA A 161 -24.74 1.47 -4.05
N LEU A 162 -24.60 0.17 -4.32
CA LEU A 162 -23.80 -0.34 -5.43
C LEU A 162 -24.46 -0.04 -6.78
N THR A 163 -25.79 -0.12 -6.87
CA THR A 163 -26.54 0.27 -8.07
C THR A 163 -26.30 1.73 -8.42
N GLU A 164 -26.54 2.64 -7.47
CA GLU A 164 -26.32 4.08 -7.66
C GLU A 164 -24.86 4.38 -8.03
N HIS A 165 -23.91 3.70 -7.37
CA HIS A 165 -22.48 3.83 -7.64
C HIS A 165 -22.09 3.44 -9.06
N ILE A 166 -22.53 2.26 -9.53
CA ILE A 166 -22.19 1.75 -10.86
C ILE A 166 -22.89 2.56 -11.96
N GLU A 167 -24.16 2.93 -11.77
CA GLU A 167 -24.87 3.77 -12.73
C GLU A 167 -24.20 5.14 -12.93
N ARG A 168 -23.83 5.81 -11.84
CA ARG A 168 -23.12 7.10 -11.86
C ARG A 168 -21.79 6.98 -12.60
N HIS A 169 -20.98 5.97 -12.30
CA HIS A 169 -19.68 5.80 -12.96
C HIS A 169 -19.80 5.34 -14.41
N ASN A 170 -20.83 4.57 -14.76
CA ASN A 170 -21.10 4.19 -16.14
C ASN A 170 -21.43 5.40 -17.02
N GLN A 171 -22.12 6.42 -16.49
CA GLN A 171 -22.32 7.67 -17.23
C GLN A 171 -20.98 8.31 -17.61
N THR A 172 -20.03 8.35 -16.67
CA THR A 172 -18.68 8.88 -16.90
C THR A 172 -17.90 8.02 -17.90
N LEU A 173 -17.94 6.69 -17.78
CA LEU A 173 -17.26 5.77 -18.70
C LEU A 173 -17.79 5.90 -20.13
N VAL A 174 -19.11 5.91 -20.31
CA VAL A 174 -19.74 6.05 -21.62
C VAL A 174 -19.43 7.43 -22.23
N ALA A 175 -19.48 8.50 -21.44
CA ALA A 175 -19.07 9.83 -21.90
C ALA A 175 -17.59 9.90 -22.31
N ALA A 176 -16.75 9.07 -21.71
CA ALA A 176 -15.34 8.87 -22.05
C ALA A 176 -15.11 7.88 -23.22
N GLY A 177 -16.18 7.38 -23.86
CA GLY A 177 -16.10 6.40 -24.95
C GLY A 177 -15.62 5.02 -24.52
N GLN A 178 -15.80 4.66 -23.25
CA GLN A 178 -15.50 3.34 -22.70
C GLN A 178 -16.77 2.52 -22.54
N ASP A 179 -16.62 1.20 -22.53
CA ASP A 179 -17.73 0.29 -22.24
C ASP A 179 -18.19 0.45 -20.78
N PRO A 180 -19.51 0.44 -20.53
CA PRO A 180 -20.04 0.45 -19.18
C PRO A 180 -19.72 -0.87 -18.46
N VAL A 181 -19.61 -0.80 -17.14
CA VAL A 181 -19.53 -1.97 -16.27
C VAL A 181 -20.90 -2.62 -16.11
N ASP A 182 -20.95 -3.95 -16.18
CA ASP A 182 -22.17 -4.73 -15.97
C ASP A 182 -22.60 -4.68 -14.50
N LEU A 183 -23.79 -4.10 -14.25
CA LEU A 183 -24.36 -3.97 -12.91
C LEU A 183 -24.75 -5.33 -12.31
N SER A 184 -25.36 -6.22 -13.11
CA SER A 184 -25.84 -7.51 -12.64
C SER A 184 -24.68 -8.41 -12.21
N GLU A 185 -23.62 -8.47 -13.02
CA GLU A 185 -22.39 -9.18 -12.68
C GLU A 185 -21.74 -8.59 -11.41
N THR A 186 -21.72 -7.25 -11.31
CA THR A 186 -21.13 -6.57 -10.15
C THR A 186 -21.91 -6.87 -8.86
N LEU A 187 -23.24 -6.87 -8.89
CA LEU A 187 -24.07 -7.25 -7.74
C LEU A 187 -23.82 -8.70 -7.31
N GLU A 188 -23.82 -9.64 -8.25
CA GLU A 188 -23.56 -11.06 -7.97
C GLU A 188 -22.18 -11.26 -7.30
N GLN A 189 -21.14 -10.62 -7.84
CA GLN A 189 -19.81 -10.65 -7.25
C GLN A 189 -19.81 -10.11 -5.82
N PHE A 190 -20.44 -8.95 -5.59
CA PHE A 190 -20.47 -8.31 -4.28
C PHE A 190 -21.30 -9.08 -3.25
N HIS A 191 -22.34 -9.82 -3.64
CA HIS A 191 -23.05 -10.75 -2.76
C HIS A 191 -22.14 -11.88 -2.29
N GLY A 192 -21.36 -12.45 -3.21
CA GLY A 192 -20.33 -13.44 -2.89
C GLY A 192 -19.27 -12.88 -1.93
N TYR A 193 -18.85 -11.63 -2.15
CA TYR A 193 -17.89 -10.96 -1.27
C TYR A 193 -18.47 -10.68 0.11
N ALA A 194 -19.68 -10.16 0.20
CA ALA A 194 -20.37 -9.87 1.45
C ALA A 194 -20.48 -11.12 2.33
N THR A 195 -20.93 -12.23 1.74
CA THR A 195 -21.05 -13.53 2.44
C THR A 195 -19.74 -13.97 3.09
N ARG A 196 -18.61 -13.77 2.41
CA ARG A 196 -17.29 -14.20 2.89
C ARG A 196 -16.61 -13.19 3.80
N LEU A 197 -16.83 -11.88 3.60
CA LEU A 197 -16.07 -10.81 4.26
C LEU A 197 -16.79 -10.19 5.46
N ALA A 198 -18.11 -10.29 5.56
CA ALA A 198 -18.86 -9.79 6.71
C ALA A 198 -18.30 -10.28 8.06
N PRO A 199 -17.88 -11.55 8.23
CA PRO A 199 -17.31 -12.03 9.50
C PRO A 199 -16.00 -11.33 9.92
N TYR A 200 -15.29 -10.72 8.98
CA TYR A 200 -14.01 -10.04 9.22
C TYR A 200 -14.18 -8.58 9.64
N LEU A 201 -15.38 -8.01 9.49
CA LEU A 201 -15.66 -6.63 9.83
C LEU A 201 -15.55 -6.39 11.35
N ASP A 202 -14.94 -5.26 11.72
CA ASP A 202 -14.80 -4.86 13.12
C ASP A 202 -14.55 -3.36 13.27
N GLU A 203 -14.71 -2.85 14.50
CA GLU A 203 -14.32 -1.50 14.89
C GLU A 203 -12.82 -1.47 15.20
N THR A 204 -12.02 -1.47 14.13
CA THR A 204 -10.57 -1.63 14.19
C THR A 204 -9.86 -0.53 14.98
N ALA A 205 -10.39 0.69 15.02
CA ALA A 205 -9.76 1.78 15.76
C ALA A 205 -9.83 1.53 17.28
N VAL A 206 -10.96 0.99 17.77
CA VAL A 206 -11.13 0.61 19.18
C VAL A 206 -10.24 -0.59 19.53
N LEU A 207 -10.13 -1.58 18.63
CA LEU A 207 -9.21 -2.70 18.83
C LEU A 207 -7.75 -2.23 19.02
N LEU A 208 -7.28 -1.34 18.15
CA LEU A 208 -5.92 -0.80 18.22
C LEU A 208 -5.69 0.09 19.45
N ASP A 209 -6.64 0.97 19.80
CA ASP A 209 -6.54 1.81 21.00
C ASP A 209 -6.49 0.95 22.27
N ASN A 210 -7.32 -0.09 22.35
CA ASN A 210 -7.32 -1.04 23.48
C ASN A 210 -6.00 -1.79 23.59
N ALA A 211 -5.45 -2.30 22.47
CA ALA A 211 -4.15 -2.97 22.46
C ALA A 211 -3.04 -2.04 23.00
N LEU A 212 -2.98 -0.81 22.48
CA LEU A 212 -2.01 0.20 22.92
C LEU A 212 -2.15 0.53 24.41
N ARG A 213 -3.37 0.67 24.94
CA ARG A 213 -3.64 0.93 26.37
C ARG A 213 -3.23 -0.23 27.27
N GLN A 214 -3.31 -1.45 26.76
CA GLN A 214 -2.85 -2.66 27.46
C GLN A 214 -1.31 -2.83 27.39
N GLY A 215 -0.60 -1.90 26.75
CA GLY A 215 0.85 -1.94 26.61
C GLY A 215 1.33 -2.89 25.50
N GLN A 216 0.43 -3.40 24.65
CA GLN A 216 0.75 -4.28 23.54
C GLN A 216 1.42 -3.52 22.39
N ASN A 217 2.37 -4.18 21.74
CA ASN A 217 3.12 -3.67 20.59
C ASN A 217 2.25 -3.64 19.33
N VAL A 218 2.06 -2.46 18.75
CA VAL A 218 1.28 -2.25 17.54
C VAL A 218 2.18 -1.69 16.43
N LEU A 219 2.29 -2.45 15.34
CA LEU A 219 3.02 -2.03 14.15
C LEU A 219 2.06 -1.50 13.09
N ALA A 220 2.15 -0.21 12.79
CA ALA A 220 1.54 0.39 11.61
C ALA A 220 2.44 0.15 10.38
N GLU A 221 1.98 -0.71 9.48
CA GLU A 221 2.68 -1.10 8.27
C GLU A 221 2.36 -0.13 7.13
N GLY A 222 3.38 0.62 6.70
CA GLY A 222 3.28 1.55 5.58
C GLY A 222 3.41 0.87 4.22
N ALA A 223 2.54 1.28 3.30
CA ALA A 223 2.65 1.01 1.89
C ALA A 223 3.31 2.19 1.16
N GLN A 224 3.88 1.96 -0.04
CA GLN A 224 4.57 3.00 -0.83
C GLN A 224 5.66 3.75 -0.01
N GLY A 225 6.01 4.98 -0.35
CA GLY A 225 7.03 5.77 0.34
C GLY A 225 6.66 7.23 0.38
N THR A 226 7.34 8.00 1.23
CA THR A 226 7.06 9.41 1.52
C THR A 226 7.00 10.25 0.25
N LEU A 227 7.84 9.97 -0.74
CA LEU A 227 7.85 10.77 -1.98
C LEU A 227 6.75 10.40 -2.98
N LEU A 228 5.94 9.39 -2.66
CA LEU A 228 4.67 9.08 -3.34
C LEU A 228 3.46 9.59 -2.55
N ASP A 229 3.65 10.31 -1.45
CA ASP A 229 2.55 10.91 -0.69
C ASP A 229 1.81 11.95 -1.53
N VAL A 230 0.48 11.99 -1.43
CA VAL A 230 -0.37 12.88 -2.22
C VAL A 230 -0.08 14.37 -1.97
N ASP A 231 0.33 14.73 -0.75
CA ASP A 231 0.61 16.10 -0.34
C ASP A 231 2.12 16.40 -0.31
N HIS A 232 2.92 15.43 0.11
CA HIS A 232 4.34 15.60 0.39
C HIS A 232 5.27 14.98 -0.66
N GLY A 233 4.71 14.26 -1.62
CA GLY A 233 5.47 13.62 -2.69
C GLY A 233 5.73 14.51 -3.90
N THR A 234 6.26 13.90 -4.96
CA THR A 234 6.53 14.58 -6.24
C THR A 234 5.26 14.71 -7.07
N TYR A 235 4.27 15.47 -6.59
CA TYR A 235 2.99 15.68 -7.26
C TYR A 235 3.18 16.22 -8.70
N PRO A 236 2.42 15.75 -9.71
CA PRO A 236 1.30 14.80 -9.63
C PRO A 236 1.69 13.32 -9.66
N PHE A 237 2.98 12.99 -9.72
CA PHE A 237 3.48 11.62 -9.85
C PHE A 237 3.58 10.92 -8.48
N VAL A 238 2.41 10.73 -7.87
CA VAL A 238 2.23 10.24 -6.49
C VAL A 238 1.07 9.25 -6.43
N THR A 239 0.90 8.55 -5.30
CA THR A 239 -0.34 7.80 -5.01
C THR A 239 -1.40 8.73 -4.45
N SER A 240 -2.67 8.33 -4.48
CA SER A 240 -3.79 9.12 -3.98
C SER A 240 -4.02 8.98 -2.46
N SER A 241 -2.98 8.60 -1.72
CA SER A 241 -3.04 8.31 -0.29
C SER A 241 -1.82 8.89 0.44
N SER A 242 -1.87 8.87 1.78
CA SER A 242 -0.78 9.33 2.63
C SER A 242 0.02 8.12 3.19
N PRO A 243 1.16 7.73 2.59
CA PRO A 243 2.07 6.72 3.12
C PRO A 243 2.97 7.23 4.27
N THR A 244 2.78 8.49 4.67
CA THR A 244 3.50 9.13 5.79
C THR A 244 2.98 8.68 7.16
N ALA A 245 3.74 8.99 8.22
CA ALA A 245 3.36 8.67 9.60
C ALA A 245 2.05 9.35 10.03
N GLY A 246 1.75 10.54 9.50
CA GLY A 246 0.45 11.19 9.67
C GLY A 246 -0.70 10.37 9.06
N GLY A 247 -0.45 9.73 7.92
CA GLY A 247 -1.36 8.77 7.30
C GLY A 247 -1.74 7.62 8.23
N ALA A 248 -0.78 7.09 9.02
CA ALA A 248 -1.06 6.05 9.99
C ALA A 248 -2.08 6.47 11.06
N MET A 249 -2.05 7.73 11.50
CA MET A 249 -2.99 8.25 12.49
C MET A 249 -4.40 8.30 11.93
N THR A 250 -4.55 8.93 10.76
CA THR A 250 -5.86 9.06 10.09
C THR A 250 -6.41 7.72 9.60
N GLY A 251 -5.54 6.81 9.18
CA GLY A 251 -5.90 5.52 8.58
C GLY A 251 -6.18 4.41 9.56
N LEU A 252 -5.78 4.56 10.82
CA LEU A 252 -6.01 3.60 11.91
C LEU A 252 -6.89 4.14 13.04
N GLY A 253 -7.24 5.44 13.01
CA GLY A 253 -7.98 6.08 14.10
C GLY A 253 -7.16 6.25 15.38
N LEU A 254 -5.84 6.43 15.25
CA LEU A 254 -4.92 6.57 16.37
C LEU A 254 -4.59 8.03 16.65
N GLY A 255 -4.49 8.39 17.94
CA GLY A 255 -4.04 9.73 18.34
C GLY A 255 -2.52 9.88 18.17
N PRO A 256 -2.00 11.05 17.76
CA PRO A 256 -0.58 11.24 17.45
C PRO A 256 0.37 10.94 18.62
N ARG A 257 -0.11 11.04 19.87
CA ARG A 257 0.69 10.74 21.08
C ARG A 257 0.87 9.25 21.36
N THR A 258 0.26 8.36 20.59
CA THR A 258 0.41 6.90 20.79
C THR A 258 1.66 6.35 20.09
N VAL A 259 2.22 7.09 19.13
CA VAL A 259 3.40 6.69 18.37
C VAL A 259 4.66 6.93 19.19
N GLY A 260 5.37 5.85 19.49
CA GLY A 260 6.65 5.90 20.20
C GLY A 260 7.86 5.88 19.27
N ARG A 261 7.75 5.23 18.11
CA ARG A 261 8.85 5.07 17.13
C ARG A 261 8.33 5.26 15.71
N VAL A 262 9.08 5.98 14.89
CA VAL A 262 8.84 6.10 13.45
C VAL A 262 10.10 5.70 12.70
N ILE A 263 10.03 4.55 12.03
CA ILE A 263 11.15 3.94 11.31
C ILE A 263 10.97 4.21 9.82
N GLY A 264 11.90 4.95 9.23
CA GLY A 264 11.96 5.17 7.79
C GLY A 264 12.87 4.15 7.13
N VAL A 265 12.33 3.33 6.24
CA VAL A 265 13.14 2.40 5.44
C VAL A 265 13.67 3.14 4.23
N ALA A 266 14.99 3.13 4.05
CA ALA A 266 15.68 3.74 2.92
C ALA A 266 16.61 2.70 2.29
N LYS A 267 16.67 2.69 0.96
CA LYS A 267 17.66 1.90 0.23
C LYS A 267 18.98 2.68 0.13
N ALA A 268 20.11 1.97 0.08
CA ALA A 268 21.45 2.56 -0.04
C ALA A 268 21.68 3.31 -1.37
N PHE A 269 20.75 3.17 -2.31
CA PHE A 269 20.62 3.92 -3.54
C PHE A 269 19.13 4.25 -3.73
N THR A 270 18.76 5.02 -4.75
CA THR A 270 17.35 5.36 -4.99
C THR A 270 16.79 4.56 -6.17
N SER A 271 15.52 4.19 -6.10
CA SER A 271 14.79 3.68 -7.26
C SER A 271 13.38 4.24 -7.31
N ARG A 272 12.84 4.32 -8.53
CA ARG A 272 11.51 4.85 -8.81
C ARG A 272 10.77 3.96 -9.80
N VAL A 273 9.52 3.64 -9.46
CA VAL A 273 8.56 2.99 -10.37
C VAL A 273 7.70 4.08 -10.99
N GLY A 274 7.51 4.01 -12.31
CA GLY A 274 6.69 4.97 -13.04
C GLY A 274 7.38 6.28 -13.38
N SER A 275 6.58 7.22 -13.86
CA SER A 275 7.01 8.53 -14.36
C SER A 275 7.34 9.50 -13.22
N GLY A 276 7.88 10.66 -13.57
CA GLY A 276 8.08 11.80 -12.68
C GLY A 276 9.55 12.15 -12.40
N PRO A 277 9.80 13.26 -11.68
CA PRO A 277 11.15 13.77 -11.45
C PRO A 277 12.03 12.77 -10.69
N PHE A 278 13.30 12.68 -11.08
CA PHE A 278 14.29 11.86 -10.40
C PHE A 278 15.69 12.48 -10.57
N VAL A 279 16.08 13.35 -9.64
CA VAL A 279 17.28 14.19 -9.77
C VAL A 279 18.57 13.38 -9.85
N THR A 280 18.66 12.30 -9.07
CA THR A 280 19.85 11.44 -9.01
C THR A 280 19.79 10.25 -9.95
N GLU A 281 18.87 10.25 -10.92
CA GLU A 281 18.73 9.18 -11.89
C GLU A 281 20.03 8.95 -12.66
N LEU A 282 20.34 7.69 -12.89
CA LEU A 282 21.51 7.25 -13.62
C LEU A 282 21.10 6.53 -14.89
N ASP A 283 21.95 6.70 -15.90
CA ASP A 283 21.94 5.95 -17.15
C ASP A 283 23.24 5.16 -17.33
N GLY A 284 23.29 4.31 -18.36
CA GLY A 284 24.49 3.55 -18.72
C GLY A 284 24.83 2.40 -17.76
N ASP A 285 26.12 2.04 -17.72
CA ASP A 285 26.60 0.82 -17.07
C ASP A 285 26.37 0.81 -15.56
N THR A 286 26.53 1.95 -14.88
CA THR A 286 26.26 2.07 -13.45
C THR A 286 24.79 1.83 -13.14
N ALA A 287 23.88 2.36 -13.96
CA ALA A 287 22.45 2.12 -13.80
C ALA A 287 22.09 0.64 -14.01
N VAL A 288 22.67 -0.02 -15.03
CA VAL A 288 22.51 -1.46 -15.24
C VAL A 288 23.05 -2.25 -14.05
N ARG A 289 24.21 -1.87 -13.50
CA ARG A 289 24.83 -2.53 -12.34
C ARG A 289 23.99 -2.43 -11.08
N LEU A 290 23.42 -1.26 -10.79
CA LEU A 290 22.54 -1.05 -9.64
C LEU A 290 21.17 -1.72 -9.82
N ARG A 291 20.66 -1.74 -11.05
CA ARG A 291 19.38 -2.36 -11.38
C ARG A 291 19.44 -3.89 -11.29
N GLY A 292 20.57 -4.48 -11.65
CA GLY A 292 20.72 -5.93 -11.80
C GLY A 292 20.18 -6.42 -13.15
N THR A 293 20.18 -7.75 -13.34
CA THR A 293 19.80 -8.37 -14.62
C THR A 293 18.29 -8.62 -14.73
N GLY A 294 17.58 -8.55 -13.61
CA GLY A 294 16.18 -8.96 -13.48
C GLY A 294 16.00 -10.45 -13.22
N ALA A 295 17.11 -11.20 -13.12
CA ALA A 295 17.08 -12.63 -12.82
C ALA A 295 16.87 -12.91 -11.33
N ASN A 296 17.20 -11.95 -10.45
CA ASN A 296 17.11 -12.15 -9.02
C ASN A 296 15.89 -11.43 -8.40
N PRO A 297 15.30 -11.96 -7.32
CA PRO A 297 14.19 -11.32 -6.63
C PRO A 297 14.52 -9.94 -6.02
N TRP A 298 15.80 -9.64 -5.80
CA TRP A 298 16.27 -8.36 -5.27
C TRP A 298 16.66 -7.37 -6.38
N ASP A 299 16.60 -7.75 -7.65
CA ASP A 299 16.86 -6.83 -8.76
C ASP A 299 15.72 -5.80 -8.86
N GLU A 300 16.02 -4.65 -9.44
CA GLU A 300 15.11 -3.50 -9.52
C GLU A 300 14.13 -3.63 -10.68
N TYR A 301 13.26 -4.63 -10.60
CA TYR A 301 12.23 -4.94 -11.59
C TYR A 301 10.86 -5.11 -10.91
N GLY A 302 9.79 -4.72 -11.60
CA GLY A 302 8.43 -4.88 -11.10
C GLY A 302 8.07 -6.36 -10.93
N THR A 303 7.62 -6.76 -9.73
CA THR A 303 7.28 -8.17 -9.41
C THR A 303 6.10 -8.72 -10.20
N THR A 304 5.18 -7.84 -10.64
CA THR A 304 4.02 -8.22 -11.47
C THR A 304 4.27 -7.94 -12.95
N THR A 305 4.87 -6.79 -13.28
CA THR A 305 4.97 -6.31 -14.67
C THR A 305 6.30 -6.66 -15.35
N GLY A 306 7.32 -7.06 -14.60
CA GLY A 306 8.68 -7.27 -15.11
C GLY A 306 9.38 -6.02 -15.63
N ARG A 307 8.79 -4.82 -15.47
CA ARG A 307 9.37 -3.58 -16.00
C ARG A 307 10.60 -3.15 -15.19
N PRO A 308 11.69 -2.72 -15.84
CA PRO A 308 12.86 -2.19 -15.15
C PRO A 308 12.49 -0.91 -14.42
N ARG A 309 12.97 -0.77 -13.19
CA ARG A 309 12.83 0.47 -12.42
C ARG A 309 13.94 1.43 -12.80
N ARG A 310 13.64 2.72 -12.67
CA ARG A 310 14.64 3.78 -12.74
C ARG A 310 15.47 3.70 -11.46
N VAL A 311 16.78 3.90 -11.57
CA VAL A 311 17.71 3.80 -10.45
C VAL A 311 18.64 5.01 -10.42
N GLY A 312 19.13 5.36 -9.24
CA GLY A 312 19.93 6.55 -9.03
C GLY A 312 20.76 6.48 -7.76
N TRP A 313 21.66 7.43 -7.58
CA TRP A 313 22.45 7.53 -6.35
C TRP A 313 21.58 7.87 -5.14
N LEU A 314 22.10 7.60 -3.94
CA LEU A 314 21.43 8.01 -2.71
C LEU A 314 21.26 9.53 -2.68
N ASP A 315 20.07 9.96 -2.33
CA ASP A 315 19.72 11.37 -2.24
C ASP A 315 19.39 11.75 -0.79
N LEU A 316 20.24 12.58 -0.19
CA LEU A 316 20.05 13.04 1.19
C LEU A 316 19.08 14.22 1.29
N VAL A 317 18.81 14.94 0.20
CA VAL A 317 17.81 16.01 0.18
C VAL A 317 16.43 15.41 0.41
N ILE A 318 16.10 14.32 -0.30
CA ILE A 318 14.83 13.61 -0.10
C ILE A 318 14.75 12.91 1.26
N LEU A 319 15.86 12.36 1.76
CA LEU A 319 15.85 11.71 3.07
C LEU A 319 15.65 12.73 4.21
N ARG A 320 16.30 13.90 4.15
CA ARG A 320 16.04 14.99 5.11
C ARG A 320 14.60 15.47 5.05
N HIS A 321 14.01 15.52 3.85
CA HIS A 321 12.58 15.79 3.70
C HIS A 321 11.73 14.72 4.40
N ALA A 322 12.00 13.43 4.18
CA ALA A 322 11.28 12.34 4.82
C ALA A 322 11.44 12.34 6.36
N VAL A 323 12.63 12.66 6.87
CA VAL A 323 12.89 12.85 8.31
C VAL A 323 11.99 13.93 8.88
N ARG A 324 11.94 15.11 8.23
CA ARG A 324 11.14 16.25 8.69
C ARG A 324 9.64 15.96 8.67
N VAL A 325 9.12 15.41 7.57
CA VAL A 325 7.67 15.16 7.39
C VAL A 325 7.14 14.10 8.36
N ASN A 326 7.93 13.05 8.61
CA ASN A 326 7.48 11.92 9.41
C ASN A 326 7.96 11.94 10.87
N SER A 327 8.82 12.90 11.24
CA SER A 327 9.52 12.89 12.53
C SER A 327 10.24 11.56 12.78
N LEU A 328 11.02 11.10 11.80
CA LEU A 328 11.71 9.81 11.86
C LEU A 328 12.62 9.74 13.08
N SER A 329 12.42 8.71 13.90
CA SER A 329 13.30 8.39 15.01
C SER A 329 14.47 7.51 14.58
N GLU A 330 14.29 6.71 13.53
CA GLU A 330 15.23 5.71 13.05
C GLU A 330 15.20 5.60 11.52
N ILE A 331 16.34 5.21 10.94
CA ILE A 331 16.44 4.82 9.53
C ILE A 331 16.91 3.37 9.45
N ALA A 332 16.17 2.53 8.72
CA ALA A 332 16.60 1.20 8.34
C ALA A 332 17.18 1.25 6.92
N LEU A 333 18.51 1.16 6.80
CA LEU A 333 19.19 1.17 5.51
C LEU A 333 19.24 -0.23 4.89
N THR A 334 18.74 -0.38 3.67
CA THR A 334 18.65 -1.67 2.96
C THR A 334 19.50 -1.69 1.68
N LYS A 335 19.76 -2.91 1.17
CA LYS A 335 20.52 -3.17 -0.07
C LYS A 335 21.92 -2.54 -0.13
N LEU A 336 22.59 -2.43 1.01
CA LEU A 336 23.96 -1.92 1.07
C LEU A 336 24.93 -2.83 0.30
N ASP A 337 24.66 -4.14 0.29
CA ASP A 337 25.43 -5.16 -0.43
C ASP A 337 25.50 -4.93 -1.95
N ILE A 338 24.50 -4.27 -2.53
CA ILE A 338 24.46 -3.94 -3.98
C ILE A 338 25.60 -2.99 -4.37
N LEU A 339 26.08 -2.17 -3.43
CA LEU A 339 27.17 -1.22 -3.66
C LEU A 339 28.57 -1.85 -3.52
N SER A 340 28.64 -3.14 -3.17
CA SER A 340 29.92 -3.84 -2.98
C SER A 340 30.77 -3.84 -4.24
N GLY A 341 32.05 -3.51 -4.08
CA GLY A 341 33.04 -3.50 -5.16
C GLY A 341 33.08 -2.21 -5.98
N LEU A 342 32.26 -1.20 -5.66
CA LEU A 342 32.40 0.14 -6.23
C LEU A 342 33.57 0.87 -5.55
N GLU A 343 34.43 1.50 -6.35
CA GLU A 343 35.53 2.33 -5.84
C GLU A 343 35.02 3.61 -5.17
N GLU A 344 33.99 4.22 -5.77
CA GLU A 344 33.35 5.44 -5.29
C GLU A 344 31.84 5.28 -5.22
N ILE A 345 31.22 5.87 -4.19
CA ILE A 345 29.78 5.87 -3.96
C ILE A 345 29.32 7.33 -3.82
N PRO A 346 28.93 7.99 -4.93
CA PRO A 346 28.36 9.32 -4.90
C PRO A 346 27.07 9.38 -4.09
N VAL A 347 26.89 10.50 -3.39
CA VAL A 347 25.69 10.80 -2.59
C VAL A 347 25.28 12.24 -2.85
N CYS A 348 24.03 12.46 -3.24
CA CYS A 348 23.50 13.80 -3.44
C CYS A 348 23.25 14.48 -2.08
N VAL A 349 23.85 15.65 -1.88
CA VAL A 349 23.75 16.41 -0.63
C VAL A 349 22.98 17.72 -0.78
N ALA A 350 22.82 18.23 -2.00
CA ALA A 350 22.11 19.48 -2.33
C ALA A 350 21.63 19.46 -3.79
N TYR A 351 20.70 20.34 -4.13
CA TYR A 351 20.28 20.63 -5.51
C TYR A 351 20.72 22.06 -5.87
N GLU A 352 21.00 22.29 -7.16
CA GLU A 352 21.33 23.61 -7.73
C GLU A 352 20.11 24.26 -8.40
#